data_AF-A0A7C6HCK0-F1
#
_entry.id   AF-A0A7C6HCK0-F1
#
_cell.length_a   1.000
_cell.length_b   1.000
_cell.length_c   1.000
_cell.angle_alpha   90.00
_cell.angle_beta   90.00
_cell.angle_gamma   90.00
#
_symmetry.space_group_name_H-M   'P 1'
#
loop_
_entity.id
_entity.type
_entity.pdbx_description
1 polymer ?
#
loop_
_entity_poly.entity_id
_entity_poly.type
_entity_poly.pdbx_seq_one_letter_code
_entity_poly.pdbx_strand_id
1 'polypeptide(L)' 'GRSLRLEGIKILLTGDMANHFDVYYRVHIQDYGWLGWAKNGEESGSQGHSKRLEGIEIVLVEKDGSAPGSTNNCFIR' A
#
# COMPACT_ATOMS: atom_id res chain seq x y z
N GLY A 1 -11.93 1.92 -25.15
CA GLY A 1 -10.87 1.91 -24.10
C GLY A 1 -10.80 0.53 -23.48
N ARG A 2 -9.64 0.09 -22.97
CA ARG A 2 -9.45 -1.27 -22.41
C ARG A 2 -10.05 -1.47 -21.00
N SER A 3 -10.74 -0.47 -20.45
CA SER A 3 -11.36 -0.49 -19.10
C SER A 3 -10.44 -1.00 -17.98
N LEU A 4 -9.14 -0.72 -18.08
CA LEU A 4 -8.16 -1.11 -17.07
C LEU A 4 -8.36 -0.26 -15.82
N ARG A 5 -8.37 -0.93 -14.66
CA ARG A 5 -8.45 -0.30 -13.33
C ARG A 5 -7.09 -0.41 -12.65
N LEU A 6 -6.82 0.50 -11.72
CA LEU A 6 -5.67 0.36 -10.84
C LEU A 6 -5.97 -0.79 -9.86
N GLU A 7 -5.15 -1.84 -9.89
CA GLU A 7 -5.31 -3.06 -9.10
C GLU A 7 -4.45 -3.03 -7.84
N GLY A 8 -3.23 -2.50 -7.94
CA GLY A 8 -2.36 -2.31 -6.79
C GLY A 8 -1.31 -1.23 -7.03
N ILE A 9 -0.62 -0.88 -5.95
CA ILE A 9 0.43 0.13 -5.92
C ILE A 9 1.66 -0.37 -5.16
N LYS A 10 2.81 0.23 -5.46
CA LYS A 10 4.05 0.14 -4.71
C LYS A 10 4.58 1.55 -4.48
N ILE A 11 5.04 1.84 -3.27
CA ILE A 11 5.64 3.12 -2.91
C ILE A 11 6.98 2.84 -2.24
N LEU A 12 8.04 3.47 -2.74
CA LEU A 12 9.39 3.33 -2.25
C LEU A 12 10.01 4.72 -2.11
N LEU A 13 10.60 5.01 -0.95
CA LEU A 13 11.42 6.21 -0.78
C LEU A 13 12.78 6.01 -1.45
N THR A 14 13.35 7.10 -1.97
CA THR A 14 14.66 7.10 -2.61
C THR A 14 15.51 8.26 -2.08
N GLY A 15 16.82 8.18 -2.29
CA GLY A 15 17.76 9.20 -1.82
C GLY A 15 17.80 9.28 -0.30
N ASP A 16 18.12 10.47 0.23
CA ASP A 16 18.35 10.67 1.66
C ASP A 16 17.15 10.29 2.53
N MET A 17 15.93 10.50 2.04
CA MET A 17 14.72 10.13 2.77
C MET A 17 14.64 8.64 3.11
N ALA A 18 15.15 7.76 2.25
CA ALA A 18 15.15 6.31 2.48
C ALA A 18 16.12 5.87 3.60
N ASN A 19 17.10 6.72 3.92
CA ASN A 19 18.06 6.50 5.01
C ASN A 19 17.47 6.89 6.37
N HIS A 20 16.50 7.81 6.39
CA HIS A 20 15.94 8.37 7.63
C HIS A 20 14.54 7.87 7.95
N PHE A 21 13.78 7.40 6.96
CA PHE A 21 12.40 7.02 7.11
C PHE A 21 12.08 5.72 6.39
N ASP A 22 11.04 5.05 6.87
CA ASP A 22 10.31 4.04 6.13
C ASP A 22 8.94 4.59 5.73
N VAL A 23 8.47 4.17 4.55
CA VAL A 23 7.11 4.50 4.08
C VAL A 23 6.20 3.29 4.29
N TYR A 24 5.13 3.50 5.04
CA TYR A 24 4.00 2.59 5.14
C TYR A 24 2.84 3.15 4.31
N TYR A 25 2.17 2.27 3.57
CA TYR A 25 1.00 2.64 2.79
C TYR A 25 0.00 1.50 2.74
N ARG A 26 -1.27 1.86 2.62
CA ARG A 26 -2.35 0.90 2.41
C ARG A 26 -3.39 1.48 1.47
N VAL A 27 -4.19 0.59 0.91
CA VAL A 27 -5.28 0.97 0.02
C VAL A 27 -6.62 0.50 0.56
N HIS A 28 -7.65 1.28 0.27
CA HIS A 28 -9.04 0.91 0.49
C HIS A 28 -9.58 0.28 -0.79
N ILE A 29 -9.95 -0.99 -0.75
CA ILE A 29 -10.56 -1.69 -1.88
C ILE A 29 -12.06 -1.81 -1.67
N GLN A 30 -12.82 -1.60 -2.74
CA GLN A 30 -14.26 -1.82 -2.76
C GLN A 30 -14.62 -3.19 -2.16
N ASP A 31 -15.58 -3.21 -1.24
CA ASP A 31 -16.10 -4.37 -0.51
C ASP A 31 -15.12 -5.01 0.51
N TYR A 32 -13.82 -4.77 0.43
CA TYR A 32 -12.83 -5.27 1.40
C TYR A 32 -12.44 -4.25 2.47
N GLY A 33 -12.60 -2.96 2.19
CA GLY A 33 -12.17 -1.90 3.08
C GLY A 33 -10.66 -1.67 3.04
N TRP A 34 -10.12 -1.14 4.15
CA TRP A 34 -8.68 -0.95 4.31
C TRP A 34 -7.96 -2.27 4.46
N LEU A 35 -7.02 -2.52 3.56
CA LEU A 35 -6.09 -3.64 3.67
C LEU A 35 -4.99 -3.37 4.71
N GLY A 36 -4.14 -4.37 4.94
CA GLY A 36 -2.94 -4.22 5.76
C GLY A 36 -1.96 -3.20 5.17
N TRP A 37 -1.08 -2.68 6.03
CA TRP A 37 0.00 -1.78 5.64
C TRP A 37 1.10 -2.54 4.90
N ALA A 38 1.40 -2.11 3.67
CA ALA A 38 2.59 -2.47 2.92
C ALA A 38 3.73 -1.51 3.29
N LYS A 39 4.98 -1.99 3.24
CA LYS A 39 6.19 -1.22 3.54
C LYS A 39 7.13 -1.15 2.34
N ASN A 40 7.76 0.00 2.08
CA ASN A 40 8.96 0.13 1.24
C ASN A 40 8.97 -0.73 -0.05
N GLY A 41 8.00 -0.53 -0.95
CA GLY A 41 7.94 -1.20 -2.25
C GLY A 41 7.17 -2.52 -2.27
N GLU A 42 6.64 -2.98 -1.13
CA GLU A 42 5.71 -4.11 -1.06
C GLU A 42 4.40 -3.85 -1.83
N GLU A 43 3.70 -4.90 -2.25
CA GLU A 43 2.43 -4.75 -2.96
C GLU A 43 1.32 -4.32 -2.01
N SER A 44 0.52 -3.32 -2.41
CA SER A 44 -0.75 -3.00 -1.74
C SER A 44 -1.89 -2.94 -2.75
N GLY A 45 -2.96 -3.71 -2.51
CA GLY A 45 -4.12 -3.79 -3.40
C GLY A 45 -4.66 -5.19 -3.64
N SER A 46 -5.33 -5.38 -4.78
CA SER A 46 -5.89 -6.66 -5.18
C SER A 46 -5.75 -6.90 -6.68
N GLN A 47 -5.46 -8.14 -7.08
CA GLN A 47 -5.31 -8.52 -8.48
C GLN A 47 -6.45 -9.43 -8.94
N GLY A 48 -7.00 -9.23 -10.14
CA GLY A 48 -7.95 -10.18 -10.75
C GLY A 48 -9.38 -10.15 -10.18
N HIS A 49 -9.65 -9.33 -9.17
CA HIS A 49 -10.97 -9.23 -8.51
C HIS A 49 -11.91 -8.19 -9.16
N SER A 50 -11.45 -7.43 -10.16
CA SER A 50 -12.20 -6.35 -10.83
C SER A 50 -12.77 -5.28 -9.88
N LYS A 51 -12.23 -5.19 -8.65
CA LYS A 51 -12.63 -4.22 -7.63
C LYS A 51 -11.96 -2.87 -7.87
N ARG A 52 -12.56 -1.81 -7.32
CA ARG A 52 -11.98 -0.47 -7.37
C ARG A 52 -11.05 -0.25 -6.19
N LEU A 53 -9.93 0.42 -6.44
CA LEU A 53 -9.18 1.14 -5.42
C LEU A 53 -9.90 2.47 -5.16
N GLU A 54 -10.32 2.69 -3.92
CA GLU A 54 -11.18 3.81 -3.51
C GLU A 54 -10.45 4.82 -2.62
N GLY A 55 -9.31 4.44 -2.04
CA GLY A 55 -8.51 5.32 -1.18
C GLY A 55 -7.09 4.82 -1.01
N ILE A 56 -6.19 5.74 -0.68
CA ILE A 56 -4.78 5.46 -0.35
C ILE A 56 -4.46 6.23 0.93
N GLU A 57 -3.80 5.56 1.86
CA GLU A 57 -3.23 6.18 3.05
C GLU A 57 -1.73 5.93 3.07
N ILE A 58 -0.96 6.97 3.41
CA ILE A 58 0.51 6.95 3.39
C ILE A 58 1.01 7.60 4.68
N VAL A 59 1.94 6.92 5.35
CA VAL A 59 2.57 7.41 6.58
C VAL A 59 4.07 7.21 6.46
N LEU A 60 4.83 8.25 6.82
CA LEU A 60 6.25 8.14 7.07
C LEU A 60 6.48 7.85 8.55
N VAL A 61 7.35 6.89 8.83
CA VAL A 61 7.86 6.64 10.18
C VAL A 61 9.38 6.73 10.14
N GLU A 62 9.99 7.03 11.29
CA GLU A 62 11.45 6.95 11.42
C GLU A 62 11.97 5.58 10.95
N LYS A 63 13.20 5.54 10.45
CA LYS A 63 13.79 4.31 9.94
C LYS A 63 13.68 3.18 10.98
N ASP A 64 13.22 2.01 10.52
CA ASP A 64 12.98 0.82 11.36
C ASP A 64 11.89 1.00 12.43
N GLY A 65 11.09 2.06 12.34
CA GLY A 65 9.91 2.29 13.17
C GLY A 65 8.80 1.27 12.93
N SER A 66 7.93 1.12 13.94
CA SER A 66 6.79 0.20 13.89
C SER A 66 5.72 0.62 12.89
N ALA A 67 5.05 -0.36 12.28
CA ALA A 67 3.92 -0.12 11.39
C ALA A 67 2.78 0.60 12.14
N PRO A 68 2.01 1.51 11.48
CA PRO A 68 0.87 2.19 12.09
C PRO A 68 -0.31 1.26 12.45
N GLY A 69 -0.28 0.02 11.97
CA GLY A 69 -1.30 -1.00 12.23
C GLY A 69 -0.89 -2.34 11.63
N SER A 70 -1.88 -3.24 11.49
CA SER A 70 -1.66 -4.58 10.90
C SER A 70 -1.04 -4.50 9.51
N THR A 71 0.01 -5.28 9.26
CA THR A 71 0.61 -5.50 7.95
C THR A 71 0.05 -6.74 7.23
N ASN A 72 -0.82 -7.51 7.90
CA ASN A 72 -1.42 -8.71 7.33
C ASN A 72 -2.38 -8.37 6.18
N ASN A 73 -2.37 -9.19 5.13
CA ASN A 73 -3.25 -9.06 3.96
C ASN A 73 -3.17 -7.66 3.31
N CYS A 74 -1.97 -7.09 3.21
CA CYS A 74 -1.74 -5.83 2.49
C CYS A 74 -2.00 -5.96 0.98
N PHE A 75 -1.93 -7.19 0.44
CA PHE A 75 -2.25 -7.52 -0.94
C PHE A 75 -3.11 -8.79 -1.02
N ILE A 76 -4.10 -8.78 -1.92
CA ILE A 76 -5.02 -9.91 -2.18
C ILE A 76 -4.78 -10.43 -3.60
N ARG A 77 -4.58 -11.74 -3.74
CA ARG A 77 -4.47 -12.43 -5.04
C ARG A 77 -5.76 -13.12 -5.44
#